data_AF-A0A0C9RI56-F1
#
_entry.id   AF-A0A0C9RI56-F1
#
_cell.length_a   1.000
_cell.length_b   1.000
_cell.length_c   1.000
_cell.angle_alpha   90.00
_cell.angle_beta   90.00
_cell.angle_gamma   90.00
#
_symmetry.space_group_name_H-M   'P 1'
#
loop_
_entity.id
_entity.type
_entity.pdbx_description
1 polymer ?
#
loop_
_entity_poly.entity_id
_entity_poly.type
_entity_poly.pdbx_seq_one_letter_code
_entity_poly.pdbx_strand_id
1 'polypeptide(L)'
;MSLRRPKSPHMAHNVKSAEKEESFWEKFSTIGRKKGTKEVQKVEEEGKHAIESPGLPNQFDIPPEDYTLRDLEQRAVIDPQSLNNPEVIKLQRILIDWLNDELAEQRIIVQSIEEDLYDGQVLHKLWEKLTGKKLDVLEVTQSEEGQRQKLDFVLNAVNHTLGF
;
A
#
# COMPACT_ATOMS: atom_id res chain seq x y z
N MET A 1 -23.80 -14.10 -58.58
CA MET A 1 -25.19 -14.44 -58.96
C MET A 1 -26.12 -14.08 -57.80
N SER A 2 -27.23 -13.44 -58.12
CA SER A 2 -28.23 -12.85 -57.22
C SER A 2 -29.38 -13.84 -56.98
N LEU A 3 -30.10 -13.72 -55.84
CA LEU A 3 -31.56 -13.51 -55.76
C LEU A 3 -32.25 -14.12 -54.51
N ARG A 4 -32.78 -13.22 -53.67
CA ARG A 4 -34.15 -13.09 -53.14
C ARG A 4 -34.98 -14.35 -52.74
N ARG A 5 -35.26 -14.43 -51.43
CA ARG A 5 -36.52 -14.72 -50.66
C ARG A 5 -37.75 -15.31 -51.39
N PRO A 6 -38.55 -16.15 -50.68
CA PRO A 6 -40.01 -16.12 -50.79
C PRO A 6 -40.73 -15.76 -49.48
N LYS A 7 -41.94 -15.20 -49.61
CA LYS A 7 -42.86 -14.72 -48.57
C LYS A 7 -43.90 -15.79 -48.17
N SER A 8 -44.35 -15.69 -46.91
CA SER A 8 -45.67 -15.99 -46.25
C SER A 8 -46.82 -16.65 -47.03
N PRO A 9 -47.73 -17.35 -46.31
CA PRO A 9 -49.16 -17.03 -46.43
C PRO A 9 -49.84 -16.69 -45.08
N HIS A 10 -50.80 -15.77 -45.17
CA HIS A 10 -51.64 -15.23 -44.10
C HIS A 10 -53.03 -15.92 -44.03
N MET A 11 -53.78 -15.65 -42.94
CA MET A 11 -55.24 -15.82 -42.71
C MET A 11 -55.71 -17.19 -42.14
N ALA A 12 -56.66 -17.33 -41.20
CA ALA A 12 -57.66 -16.41 -40.64
C ALA A 12 -58.09 -16.81 -39.19
N HIS A 13 -58.78 -15.88 -38.52
CA HIS A 13 -59.47 -15.98 -37.22
C HIS A 13 -60.34 -17.23 -37.01
N ASN A 14 -60.36 -17.76 -35.76
CA ASN A 14 -61.63 -17.91 -35.04
C ASN A 14 -61.46 -17.92 -33.51
N VAL A 15 -62.51 -17.42 -32.84
CA VAL A 15 -62.59 -16.92 -31.46
C VAL A 15 -62.91 -18.03 -30.44
N LYS A 16 -62.38 -17.97 -29.21
CA LYS A 16 -63.15 -17.91 -27.95
C LYS A 16 -62.28 -17.85 -26.68
N SER A 17 -62.64 -16.85 -25.90
CA SER A 17 -62.27 -16.43 -24.55
C SER A 17 -62.25 -17.53 -23.48
N ALA A 18 -61.25 -17.47 -22.59
CA ALA A 18 -61.42 -17.58 -21.14
C ALA A 18 -60.09 -17.21 -20.46
N GLU A 19 -59.97 -15.93 -20.14
CA GLU A 19 -59.03 -15.41 -19.15
C GLU A 19 -59.32 -16.07 -17.79
N LYS A 20 -58.26 -16.50 -17.09
CA LYS A 20 -58.02 -16.36 -15.64
C LYS A 20 -57.18 -17.51 -15.06
N GLU A 21 -55.94 -17.73 -15.51
CA GLU A 21 -54.95 -18.43 -14.66
C GLU A 21 -53.50 -17.92 -14.80
N GLU A 22 -53.24 -16.79 -15.48
CA GLU A 22 -51.86 -16.30 -15.65
C GLU A 22 -51.28 -15.57 -14.43
N SER A 23 -52.10 -15.09 -13.50
CA SER A 23 -51.62 -14.30 -12.34
C SER A 23 -51.13 -15.16 -11.16
N PHE A 24 -51.53 -16.43 -11.08
CA PHE A 24 -51.16 -17.32 -9.97
C PHE A 24 -49.76 -17.92 -10.13
N TRP A 25 -49.35 -18.22 -11.38
CA TRP A 25 -48.04 -18.79 -11.68
C TRP A 25 -46.90 -17.77 -11.71
N GLU A 26 -47.16 -16.50 -12.06
CA GLU A 26 -46.16 -15.43 -11.93
C GLU A 26 -45.74 -15.21 -10.47
N LYS A 27 -46.69 -15.27 -9.52
CA LYS A 27 -46.41 -15.11 -8.08
C LYS A 27 -45.61 -16.24 -7.46
N PHE A 28 -45.65 -17.47 -8.01
CA PHE A 28 -44.87 -18.60 -7.50
C PHE A 28 -43.49 -18.77 -8.17
N SER A 29 -43.28 -18.21 -9.37
CA SER A 29 -41.97 -18.22 -10.06
C SER A 29 -40.88 -17.42 -9.31
N THR A 30 -41.28 -16.50 -8.45
CA THR A 30 -40.36 -15.58 -7.74
C THR A 30 -39.87 -16.14 -6.38
N ILE A 31 -40.46 -17.24 -5.89
CA ILE A 31 -40.16 -17.76 -4.53
C ILE A 31 -38.93 -18.68 -4.50
N GLY A 32 -38.58 -19.37 -5.60
CA GLY A 32 -37.41 -20.27 -5.66
C GLY A 32 -36.07 -19.54 -5.83
N ARG A 33 -36.06 -18.39 -6.51
CA ARG A 33 -34.82 -17.63 -6.80
C ARG A 33 -34.30 -16.82 -5.60
N LYS A 34 -35.18 -16.41 -4.69
CA LYS A 34 -34.81 -15.59 -3.51
C LYS A 34 -34.00 -16.34 -2.45
N LYS A 35 -34.09 -17.67 -2.39
CA LYS A 35 -33.30 -18.48 -1.43
C LYS A 35 -31.84 -18.59 -1.88
N GLY A 36 -31.61 -18.91 -3.15
CA GLY A 36 -30.26 -18.99 -3.72
C GLY A 36 -29.52 -17.65 -3.72
N THR A 37 -30.20 -16.54 -4.02
CA THR A 37 -29.54 -15.20 -4.01
C THR A 37 -29.13 -14.73 -2.62
N LYS A 38 -29.92 -15.07 -1.59
CA LYS A 38 -29.58 -14.73 -0.20
C LYS A 38 -28.45 -15.60 0.34
N GLU A 39 -28.42 -16.87 -0.06
CA GLU A 39 -27.34 -17.78 0.30
C GLU A 39 -26.04 -17.39 -0.40
N VAL A 40 -26.08 -17.03 -1.68
CA VAL A 40 -24.93 -16.50 -2.42
C VAL A 40 -24.45 -15.18 -1.82
N GLN A 41 -25.34 -14.23 -1.50
CA GLN A 41 -24.96 -12.99 -0.82
C GLN A 41 -24.36 -13.25 0.56
N LYS A 42 -24.92 -14.19 1.33
CA LYS A 42 -24.39 -14.56 2.63
C LYS A 42 -23.01 -15.20 2.51
N VAL A 43 -22.78 -16.06 1.52
CA VAL A 43 -21.46 -16.66 1.26
C VAL A 43 -20.45 -15.63 0.76
N GLU A 44 -20.88 -14.65 -0.05
CA GLU A 44 -20.04 -13.52 -0.46
C GLU A 44 -19.71 -12.59 0.71
N GLU A 45 -20.68 -12.31 1.58
CA GLU A 45 -20.51 -11.53 2.80
C GLU A 45 -19.62 -12.25 3.82
N GLU A 46 -19.81 -13.55 4.01
CA GLU A 46 -18.95 -14.41 4.83
C GLU A 46 -17.54 -14.52 4.25
N GLY A 47 -17.41 -14.62 2.92
CA GLY A 47 -16.13 -14.60 2.22
C GLY A 47 -15.40 -13.27 2.36
N LYS A 48 -16.11 -12.15 2.20
CA LYS A 48 -15.57 -10.80 2.47
C LYS A 48 -15.17 -10.65 3.93
N HIS A 49 -16.02 -11.06 4.87
CA HIS A 49 -15.70 -11.03 6.29
C HIS A 49 -14.56 -11.95 6.68
N ALA A 50 -14.33 -13.08 5.99
CA ALA A 50 -13.19 -13.95 6.24
C ALA A 50 -11.87 -13.34 5.76
N ILE A 51 -11.90 -12.54 4.68
CA ILE A 51 -10.75 -11.79 4.15
C ILE A 51 -10.48 -10.54 4.99
N GLU A 52 -11.53 -9.81 5.38
CA GLU A 52 -11.48 -8.54 6.13
C GLU A 52 -11.60 -8.73 7.66
N SER A 53 -11.57 -9.98 8.15
CA SER A 53 -11.77 -10.27 9.58
C SER A 53 -10.76 -9.47 10.41
N PRO A 54 -11.21 -8.58 11.33
CA PRO A 54 -10.36 -7.71 12.13
C PRO A 54 -9.63 -8.48 13.26
N GLY A 55 -9.48 -9.80 13.10
CA GLY A 55 -8.92 -10.73 14.07
C GLY A 55 -7.44 -11.02 13.89
N LEU A 56 -6.72 -10.32 12.99
CA LEU A 56 -5.26 -10.34 13.01
C LEU A 56 -4.78 -9.22 13.95
N PRO A 57 -4.19 -9.54 15.11
CA PRO A 57 -3.70 -8.51 16.04
C PRO A 57 -2.55 -7.65 15.49
N ASN A 58 -2.06 -7.91 14.27
CA ASN A 58 -0.95 -7.23 13.62
C ASN A 58 -1.23 -6.88 12.14
N GLN A 59 -2.41 -6.35 11.79
CA GLN A 59 -2.48 -5.54 10.57
C GLN A 59 -1.79 -4.20 10.89
N PHE A 60 -0.46 -4.21 10.83
CA PHE A 60 0.27 -2.98 10.60
C PHE A 60 -0.27 -2.41 9.27
N ASP A 61 -0.74 -1.17 9.30
CA ASP A 61 -1.15 -0.46 8.10
C ASP A 61 0.14 -0.08 7.35
N ILE A 62 0.76 -1.08 6.74
CA ILE A 62 2.03 -0.96 6.03
C ILE A 62 1.69 -0.27 4.71
N PRO A 63 2.21 0.94 4.43
CA PRO A 63 2.01 1.61 3.16
C PRO A 63 2.38 0.71 1.97
N PRO A 64 1.73 0.85 0.81
CA PRO A 64 2.10 0.13 -0.40
C PRO A 64 3.58 0.25 -0.75
N GLU A 65 4.19 1.38 -0.44
CA GLU A 65 5.62 1.66 -0.63
C GLU A 65 6.54 0.71 0.16
N ASP A 66 6.06 0.15 1.27
CA ASP A 66 6.83 -0.68 2.19
C ASP A 66 6.73 -2.19 1.88
N TYR A 67 5.68 -2.63 1.16
CA TYR A 67 5.54 -4.02 0.70
C TYR A 67 5.69 -4.20 -0.82
N THR A 68 5.68 -3.12 -1.62
CA THR A 68 5.88 -3.19 -3.07
C THR A 68 7.38 -3.21 -3.39
N LEU A 69 7.92 -4.42 -3.56
CA LEU A 69 9.31 -4.66 -3.95
C LEU A 69 9.44 -4.76 -5.48
N ARG A 70 10.53 -4.25 -6.06
CA ARG A 70 10.88 -4.51 -7.47
C ARG A 70 11.31 -5.97 -7.67
N ASP A 71 11.33 -6.43 -8.92
CA ASP A 71 11.85 -7.76 -9.26
C ASP A 71 13.27 -7.93 -8.71
N LEU A 72 13.46 -8.98 -7.91
CA LEU A 72 14.71 -9.33 -7.19
C LEU A 72 15.13 -8.34 -6.07
N GLU A 73 14.29 -7.38 -5.68
CA GLU A 73 14.56 -6.51 -4.55
C GLU A 73 14.29 -7.22 -3.22
N GLN A 74 15.25 -7.16 -2.30
CA GLN A 74 15.10 -7.62 -0.92
C GLN A 74 15.21 -6.43 0.02
N ARG A 75 14.29 -6.32 0.98
CA ARG A 75 14.36 -5.34 2.06
C ARG A 75 14.34 -6.05 3.41
N ALA A 76 15.11 -5.53 4.35
CA ALA A 76 15.02 -5.92 5.75
C ALA A 76 14.18 -4.87 6.48
N VAL A 77 13.18 -5.32 7.22
CA VAL A 77 12.32 -4.46 8.04
C VAL A 77 12.53 -4.87 9.50
N ILE A 78 12.63 -3.88 10.37
CA ILE A 78 12.70 -4.12 11.82
C ILE A 78 11.31 -4.56 12.28
N ASP A 79 11.22 -5.67 13.02
CA ASP A 79 9.97 -6.07 13.66
C ASP A 79 9.51 -4.95 14.61
N PRO A 80 8.30 -4.37 14.43
CA PRO A 80 7.82 -3.28 15.27
C PRO A 80 7.82 -3.60 16.77
N GLN A 81 7.63 -4.87 17.15
CA GLN A 81 7.70 -5.27 18.57
C GLN A 81 9.13 -5.18 19.13
N SER A 82 10.15 -5.30 18.28
CA SER A 82 11.55 -5.15 18.68
C SER A 82 11.89 -3.72 19.10
N LEU A 83 11.15 -2.71 18.62
CA LEU A 83 11.32 -1.32 19.05
C LEU A 83 10.95 -1.11 20.52
N ASN A 84 10.07 -1.96 21.08
CA ASN A 84 9.69 -1.92 22.50
C ASN A 84 10.76 -2.54 23.42
N ASN A 85 11.81 -3.16 22.87
CA ASN A 85 12.86 -3.75 23.67
C ASN A 85 13.62 -2.65 24.45
N PRO A 86 13.79 -2.78 25.78
CA PRO A 86 14.46 -1.76 26.60
C PRO A 86 15.89 -1.44 26.13
N GLU A 87 16.63 -2.43 25.61
CA GLU A 87 17.97 -2.21 25.08
C GLU A 87 17.96 -1.39 23.79
N VAL A 88 16.96 -1.61 22.92
CA VAL A 88 16.79 -0.83 21.70
C VAL A 88 16.42 0.61 22.03
N ILE A 89 15.48 0.83 22.96
CA ILE A 89 15.09 2.17 23.42
C ILE A 89 16.30 2.91 24.03
N LYS A 90 17.10 2.21 24.84
CA LYS A 90 18.31 2.77 25.42
C LYS A 90 19.34 3.14 24.36
N LEU A 91 19.56 2.26 23.38
CA LEU A 91 20.45 2.54 22.25
C LEU A 91 20.01 3.77 21.46
N GLN A 92 18.71 3.86 21.13
CA GLN A 92 18.16 5.02 20.42
C GLN A 92 18.43 6.32 21.19
N ARG A 93 18.23 6.34 22.51
CA ARG A 93 18.53 7.53 23.33
C ARG A 93 20.00 7.92 23.27
N ILE A 94 20.91 6.95 23.44
CA ILE A 94 22.35 7.20 23.38
C ILE A 94 22.75 7.77 22.01
N LEU A 95 22.17 7.25 20.93
CA LEU A 95 22.43 7.74 19.57
C LEU A 95 21.89 9.16 19.38
N ILE A 96 20.69 9.46 19.88
CA ILE A 96 20.12 10.82 19.84
C ILE A 96 21.00 11.79 20.60
N ASP A 97 21.42 11.45 21.81
CA ASP A 97 22.30 12.30 22.63
C ASP A 97 23.62 12.58 21.91
N TRP A 98 24.26 11.53 21.36
CA TRP A 98 25.50 11.67 20.61
C TRP A 98 25.33 12.53 19.34
N LEU A 99 24.27 12.29 18.56
CA LEU A 99 23.98 13.09 17.35
C LEU A 99 23.78 14.57 17.69
N ASN A 100 23.05 14.85 18.77
CA ASN A 100 22.81 16.21 19.22
C ASN A 100 24.11 16.91 19.66
N ASP A 101 24.99 16.19 20.37
CA ASP A 101 26.29 16.74 20.78
C ASP A 101 27.20 17.02 19.57
N GLU A 102 27.29 16.10 18.61
CA GLU A 102 28.13 16.26 17.42
C GLU A 102 27.63 17.35 16.47
N LEU A 103 26.31 17.55 16.39
CA LEU A 103 25.68 18.50 15.46
C LEU A 103 25.20 19.81 16.12
N ALA A 104 25.57 20.03 17.39
CA ALA A 104 25.19 21.23 18.14
C ALA A 104 25.67 22.53 17.46
N GLU A 105 26.88 22.53 16.88
CA GLU A 105 27.44 23.69 16.18
C GLU A 105 26.60 24.09 14.95
N GLN A 106 26.00 23.11 14.29
CA GLN A 106 25.15 23.25 13.12
C GLN A 106 23.69 23.59 13.49
N ARG A 107 23.38 23.70 14.79
CA ARG A 107 22.03 23.97 15.32
C ARG A 107 20.99 22.93 14.88
N ILE A 108 21.42 21.69 14.71
CA ILE A 108 20.54 20.56 14.41
C ILE A 108 20.12 19.94 15.74
N ILE A 109 18.84 19.59 15.86
CA ILE A 109 18.28 18.93 17.03
C ILE A 109 17.52 17.70 16.53
N VAL A 110 18.01 16.53 16.90
CA VAL A 110 17.42 15.22 16.64
C VAL A 110 16.54 14.83 17.82
N GLN A 111 15.30 14.44 17.54
CA GLN A 111 14.29 13.97 18.48
C GLN A 111 13.86 12.52 18.20
N SER A 112 13.76 12.14 16.93
CA SER A 112 13.38 10.81 16.49
C SER A 112 14.33 10.33 15.41
N ILE A 113 15.01 9.20 15.65
CA ILE A 113 15.94 8.63 14.67
C ILE A 113 15.21 8.28 13.38
N GLU A 114 14.00 7.74 13.46
CA GLU A 114 13.22 7.30 12.29
C GLU A 114 12.82 8.47 11.40
N GLU A 115 12.40 9.59 12.00
CA GLU A 115 11.92 10.76 11.25
C GLU A 115 13.07 11.66 10.80
N ASP A 116 14.01 11.97 11.70
CA ASP A 116 15.04 12.98 11.44
C ASP A 116 16.16 12.48 10.53
N LEU A 117 16.40 11.16 10.44
CA LEU A 117 17.37 10.60 9.49
C LEU A 117 16.73 10.20 8.16
N TYR A 118 15.40 10.25 8.04
CA TYR A 118 14.66 9.73 6.89
C TYR A 118 15.08 10.37 5.56
N ASP A 119 15.23 11.70 5.55
CA ASP A 119 15.58 12.47 4.35
C ASP A 119 17.09 12.52 4.06
N GLY A 120 17.92 11.93 4.94
CA GLY A 120 19.38 11.89 4.84
C GLY A 120 20.09 13.21 5.15
N GLN A 121 19.39 14.27 5.55
CA GLN A 121 20.00 15.58 5.84
C GLN A 121 20.92 15.52 7.07
N VAL A 122 20.46 14.86 8.14
CA VAL A 122 21.26 14.67 9.36
C VAL A 122 22.52 13.87 9.06
N LEU A 123 22.40 12.80 8.26
CA LEU A 123 23.53 11.96 7.84
C LEU A 123 24.56 12.74 7.01
N HIS A 124 24.10 13.59 6.08
CA HIS A 124 24.98 14.48 5.32
C HIS A 124 25.79 15.38 6.26
N LYS A 125 25.12 16.09 7.17
CA LYS A 125 25.81 17.04 8.08
C LYS A 125 26.74 16.35 9.06
N LEU A 126 26.36 15.17 9.54
CA LEU A 126 27.21 14.32 10.38
C LEU A 126 28.48 13.91 9.62
N TRP A 127 28.35 13.45 8.38
CA TRP A 127 29.51 13.08 7.57
C TRP A 127 30.45 14.27 7.32
N GLU A 128 29.92 15.46 7.01
CA GLU A 128 30.75 16.66 6.82
C GLU A 128 31.52 17.03 8.08
N LYS A 129 30.87 16.92 9.25
CA LYS A 129 31.49 17.18 10.55
C LYS A 129 32.58 16.16 10.88
N LEU A 130 32.31 14.87 10.71
CA LEU A 130 33.25 13.79 11.07
C LEU A 130 34.46 13.74 10.13
N THR A 131 34.29 14.05 8.85
CA THR A 131 35.39 14.00 7.86
C THR A 131 36.12 15.32 7.68
N GLY A 132 35.52 16.43 8.12
CA GLY A 132 35.99 17.79 7.83
C GLY A 132 35.94 18.16 6.34
N LYS A 133 35.25 17.37 5.51
CA LYS A 133 35.08 17.58 4.07
C LYS A 133 33.67 18.08 3.78
N LYS A 134 33.50 18.74 2.62
CA LYS A 134 32.19 19.11 2.11
C LYS A 134 31.75 18.13 1.04
N LEU A 135 30.49 17.73 1.09
CA LEU A 135 29.86 16.98 0.00
C LEU A 135 29.34 17.97 -1.03
N ASP A 136 29.69 17.74 -2.31
CA ASP A 136 29.24 18.58 -3.42
C ASP A 136 27.82 18.19 -3.84
N VAL A 137 26.89 18.30 -2.89
CA VAL A 137 25.48 17.96 -3.07
C VAL A 137 24.62 19.17 -2.73
N LEU A 138 23.60 19.42 -3.55
CA LEU A 138 22.61 20.47 -3.29
C LEU A 138 21.92 20.19 -1.96
N GLU A 139 22.08 21.11 -1.00
CA GLU A 139 21.52 20.97 0.36
C GLU A 139 20.00 20.83 0.35
N VAL A 140 19.32 21.50 -0.59
CA VAL A 140 17.86 21.47 -0.73
C VAL A 140 17.48 21.00 -2.13
N THR A 141 16.79 19.87 -2.21
CA THR A 141 16.19 19.33 -3.42
C THR A 141 14.69 19.15 -3.18
N GLN A 142 13.87 19.74 -4.06
CA GLN A 142 12.41 19.75 -3.94
C GLN A 142 11.73 18.62 -4.73
N SER A 143 12.50 17.87 -5.52
CA SER A 143 12.03 16.69 -6.25
C SER A 143 12.40 15.40 -5.51
N GLU A 144 11.49 14.44 -5.52
CA GLU A 144 11.71 13.09 -4.98
C GLU A 144 12.96 12.42 -5.61
N GLU A 145 13.09 12.52 -6.94
CA GLU A 145 14.26 12.02 -7.67
C GLU A 145 15.57 12.65 -7.17
N GLY A 146 15.54 13.96 -6.85
CA GLY A 146 16.71 14.70 -6.38
C GLY A 146 17.11 14.32 -4.96
N GLN A 147 16.13 14.12 -4.08
CA GLN A 147 16.36 13.63 -2.72
C GLN A 147 16.96 12.22 -2.73
N ARG A 148 16.45 11.34 -3.60
CA ARG A 148 16.97 9.98 -3.75
C ARG A 148 18.39 9.94 -4.29
N GLN A 149 18.71 10.77 -5.29
CA GLN A 149 20.09 10.92 -5.80
C GLN A 149 21.04 11.48 -4.74
N LYS A 150 20.59 12.46 -3.95
CA LYS A 150 21.34 13.00 -2.82
C LYS A 150 21.66 11.92 -1.80
N LEU A 151 20.66 11.12 -1.41
CA LEU A 151 20.86 10.04 -0.45
C LEU A 151 21.87 9.01 -0.97
N ASP A 152 21.76 8.61 -2.25
CA ASP A 152 22.72 7.69 -2.87
C ASP A 152 24.16 8.22 -2.84
N PHE A 153 24.35 9.52 -3.15
CA PHE A 153 25.67 10.14 -3.10
C PHE A 153 26.24 10.21 -1.67
N VAL A 154 25.41 10.59 -0.69
CA VAL A 154 25.80 10.63 0.72
C VAL A 154 26.20 9.24 1.21
N LEU A 155 25.39 8.22 0.93
CA LEU A 155 25.66 6.84 1.32
C LEU A 155 26.95 6.31 0.66
N ASN A 156 27.17 6.59 -0.62
CA ASN A 156 28.40 6.22 -1.31
C ASN A 156 29.63 6.89 -0.68
N ALA A 157 29.54 8.16 -0.32
CA ALA A 157 30.63 8.87 0.35
C ALA A 157 30.92 8.32 1.76
N VAL A 158 29.86 7.97 2.52
CA VAL A 158 29.98 7.31 3.82
C VAL A 158 30.67 5.95 3.65
N ASN A 159 30.20 5.09 2.74
CA ASN A 159 30.79 3.78 2.47
C ASN A 159 32.26 3.87 2.08
N HIS A 160 32.59 4.79 1.16
CA HIS A 160 33.97 5.02 0.76
C HIS A 160 34.86 5.46 1.93
N THR A 161 34.33 6.26 2.84
CA THR A 161 35.06 6.70 4.04
C THR A 161 35.27 5.57 5.04
N LEU A 162 34.28 4.68 5.17
CA LEU A 162 34.32 3.51 6.05
C LEU A 162 35.11 2.33 5.45
N GLY A 163 35.48 2.41 4.17
CA GLY A 163 36.28 1.38 3.49
C GLY A 163 35.48 0.18 3.00
N PHE A 164 34.17 0.35 2.79
CA PHE A 164 33.28 -0.63 2.14
C PHE A 164 33.17 -0.37 0.64
#